data_AF-A0A1Q8ZBT4-F1
#
_entry.id   AF-A0A1Q8ZBT4-F1
#
_cell.length_a   1.000
_cell.length_b   1.000
_cell.length_c   1.000
_cell.angle_alpha   90.00
_cell.angle_beta   90.00
_cell.angle_gamma   90.00
#
_symmetry.space_group_name_H-M   'P 1'
#
loop_
_entity.id
_entity.type
_entity.pdbx_description
1 polymer ?
#
loop_
_entity_poly.entity_id
_entity_poly.type
_entity_poly.pdbx_seq_one_letter_code
_entity_poly.pdbx_strand_id
1 'polypeptide(L)'
;MYSEAGLPTFQITFHYLNGQSEAFTVTLESDSTTVQDLRQDIKRFLAQDWWTLKTLDDTVIIKASNVLKIEIKPPIETLHGDGVFHNAERVTALTRSR
;
A
#
# COMPACT_ATOMS: atom_id res chain seq x y z
N MET A 1 8.65 -22.26 21.25
CA MET A 1 7.55 -21.30 21.53
C MET A 1 7.33 -20.52 20.26
N TYR A 2 6.26 -20.80 19.52
CA TYR A 2 5.87 -19.98 18.38
C TYR A 2 5.31 -18.68 18.95
N SER A 3 6.01 -17.57 18.76
CA SER A 3 5.43 -16.25 18.92
C SER A 3 4.21 -16.16 18.00
N GLU A 4 3.06 -15.72 18.51
CA GLU A 4 1.95 -15.22 17.69
C GLU A 4 2.52 -14.12 16.79
N ALA A 5 2.94 -14.49 15.58
CA ALA A 5 3.23 -13.52 14.54
C ALA A 5 1.87 -12.95 14.15
N GLY A 6 1.54 -11.78 14.70
CA GLY A 6 0.36 -11.03 14.28
C GLY A 6 0.38 -10.89 12.75
N LEU A 7 -0.80 -10.95 12.14
CA LEU A 7 -0.94 -10.85 10.69
C LEU A 7 -0.20 -9.60 10.17
N PRO A 8 0.52 -9.71 9.04
CA PRO A 8 1.26 -8.59 8.50
C PRO A 8 0.28 -7.45 8.21
N THR A 9 0.54 -6.32 8.86
CA THR A 9 -0.28 -5.11 8.79
C THR A 9 0.53 -4.02 8.12
N PHE A 10 -0.07 -3.33 7.16
CA PHE A 10 0.54 -2.17 6.52
C PHE A 10 -0.45 -1.01 6.44
N GLN A 11 0.09 0.20 6.52
CA GLN A 11 -0.64 1.42 6.21
C GLN A 11 -0.44 1.75 4.73
N ILE A 12 -1.54 1.86 4.00
CA ILE A 12 -1.58 2.41 2.64
C ILE A 12 -2.10 3.85 2.71
N THR A 13 -1.50 4.77 1.96
CA THR A 13 -1.95 6.15 1.84
C THR A 13 -2.13 6.50 0.38
N PHE A 14 -3.35 6.88 0.00
CA PHE A 14 -3.71 7.34 -1.33
C PHE A 14 -3.64 8.86 -1.36
N HIS A 15 -2.92 9.41 -2.34
CA HIS A 15 -2.85 10.85 -2.59
C HIS A 15 -3.66 11.15 -3.85
N TYR A 16 -4.74 11.92 -3.74
CA TYR A 16 -5.70 12.15 -4.82
C TYR A 16 -5.35 13.37 -5.69
N LEU A 17 -5.90 13.41 -6.91
CA LEU A 17 -5.70 14.53 -7.87
C LEU A 17 -6.14 15.89 -7.33
N ASN A 18 -7.09 15.92 -6.39
CA ASN A 18 -7.59 17.15 -5.76
C ASN A 18 -6.70 17.65 -4.60
N GLY A 19 -5.57 17.00 -4.35
CA GLY A 19 -4.64 17.33 -3.26
C GLY A 19 -5.01 16.74 -1.90
N GLN A 20 -6.13 16.03 -1.77
CA GLN A 20 -6.50 15.31 -0.55
C GLN A 20 -5.72 14.00 -0.42
N SER A 21 -5.68 13.45 0.79
CA SER A 21 -5.09 12.14 1.04
C SER A 21 -5.90 11.37 2.07
N GLU A 22 -5.96 10.06 1.89
CA GLU A 22 -6.61 9.13 2.82
C GLU A 22 -5.66 7.99 3.15
N ALA A 23 -5.67 7.55 4.41
CA ALA A 23 -4.82 6.48 4.89
C ALA A 23 -5.67 5.34 5.48
N PHE A 24 -5.30 4.10 5.15
CA PHE A 24 -5.98 2.90 5.59
C PHE A 24 -4.96 1.92 6.18
N THR A 25 -5.33 1.30 7.29
CA THR A 25 -4.60 0.16 7.83
C THR A 25 -5.18 -1.10 7.23
N VAL A 26 -4.35 -1.87 6.53
CA VAL A 26 -4.74 -3.12 5.88
C VAL A 26 -4.01 -4.25 6.57
N THR A 27 -4.78 -5.21 7.07
CA THR A 27 -4.28 -6.46 7.61
C THR A 27 -4.49 -7.53 6.55
N LEU A 28 -3.43 -8.20 6.14
CA LEU A 28 -3.57 -9.31 5.20
C LEU A 28 -4.09 -10.52 5.96
N GLU A 29 -5.32 -10.93 5.67
CA GLU A 29 -5.85 -12.22 6.09
C GLU A 29 -5.12 -13.31 5.31
N SER A 30 -4.17 -13.97 5.96
CA SER A 30 -3.29 -14.94 5.31
C SER A 30 -3.98 -16.31 5.17
N ASP A 31 -4.63 -16.55 4.04
CA ASP A 31 -4.56 -17.87 3.38
C ASP A 31 -3.38 -17.94 2.39
N SER A 32 -2.80 -16.77 2.10
CA SER A 32 -1.62 -16.52 1.26
C SER A 32 -0.36 -17.03 1.97
N THR A 33 -0.10 -18.33 1.86
CA THR A 33 0.96 -19.04 2.60
C THR A 33 2.38 -18.69 2.14
N THR A 34 2.52 -17.84 1.10
CA THR A 34 3.83 -17.42 0.60
C THR A 34 3.92 -15.92 0.29
N VAL A 35 5.12 -15.39 0.49
CA VAL A 35 5.55 -14.04 0.09
C VAL A 35 5.26 -13.71 -1.40
N GLN A 36 5.25 -14.72 -2.28
CA GLN A 36 5.01 -14.54 -3.71
C GLN A 36 3.53 -14.26 -4.02
N ASP A 37 2.62 -14.88 -3.28
CA ASP A 37 1.18 -14.72 -3.43
C ASP A 37 0.78 -13.28 -3.09
N LEU A 38 1.30 -12.76 -1.96
CA LEU A 38 1.11 -11.37 -1.57
C LEU A 38 1.57 -10.39 -2.67
N ARG A 39 2.74 -10.62 -3.26
CA ARG A 39 3.25 -9.77 -4.36
C ARG A 39 2.30 -9.78 -5.55
N GLN A 40 1.77 -10.94 -5.91
CA GLN A 40 0.85 -11.06 -7.03
C GLN A 40 -0.49 -10.38 -6.74
N ASP A 41 -1.00 -10.51 -5.52
CA ASP A 41 -2.26 -9.91 -5.11
C ASP A 41 -2.18 -8.38 -5.10
N ILE A 42 -1.08 -7.80 -4.62
CA ILE A 42 -0.86 -6.36 -4.69
C ILE A 42 -0.79 -5.88 -6.14
N LYS A 43 -0.04 -6.60 -7.01
CA LYS A 43 0.02 -6.24 -8.44
C LYS A 43 -1.36 -6.32 -9.11
N ARG A 44 -2.16 -7.34 -8.79
CA ARG A 44 -3.52 -7.50 -9.32
C ARG A 44 -4.45 -6.40 -8.83
N PHE A 45 -4.40 -6.08 -7.54
CA PHE A 45 -5.16 -4.99 -6.93
C PHE A 45 -4.85 -3.66 -7.62
N LEU A 46 -3.58 -3.31 -7.77
CA LEU A 46 -3.14 -2.06 -8.41
C LEU A 46 -3.46 -1.99 -9.90
N ALA A 47 -3.67 -3.12 -10.56
CA ALA A 47 -4.06 -3.19 -11.97
C ALA A 47 -5.56 -3.00 -12.21
N GLN A 48 -6.40 -2.97 -11.16
CA GLN A 48 -7.84 -2.74 -11.30
C GLN A 48 -8.16 -1.25 -11.45
N ASP A 49 -9.22 -0.93 -12.20
CA ASP A 49 -9.75 0.43 -12.31
C ASP A 49 -10.42 0.94 -11.02
N TRP A 50 -10.90 -0.01 -10.20
CA TRP A 50 -11.60 0.25 -8.94
C TRP A 50 -10.98 -0.59 -7.83
N TRP A 51 -10.65 0.06 -6.72
CA TRP A 51 -10.05 -0.56 -5.55
C TRP A 51 -11.05 -0.61 -4.41
N THR A 52 -11.35 -1.80 -3.93
CA THR A 52 -12.29 -2.02 -2.82
C THR A 52 -11.51 -2.28 -1.54
N LEU A 53 -11.78 -1.47 -0.52
CA LEU A 53 -11.25 -1.59 0.83
C LEU A 53 -12.41 -1.83 1.77
N LYS A 54 -12.32 -2.87 2.59
CA LYS A 54 -13.27 -3.12 3.68
C LYS A 54 -12.63 -2.67 4.99
N THR A 55 -13.25 -1.72 5.66
CA THR A 55 -12.89 -1.32 7.01
C THR A 55 -13.80 -2.02 8.01
N LEU A 56 -13.63 -1.76 9.30
CA LEU A 56 -14.55 -2.28 10.32
C LEU A 56 -15.94 -1.64 10.24
N ASP A 57 -16.01 -0.39 9.75
CA ASP A 57 -17.22 0.43 9.80
C ASP A 57 -17.91 0.52 8.43
N ASP A 58 -17.16 0.41 7.33
CA ASP A 58 -17.67 0.63 5.98
C ASP A 58 -16.91 -0.12 4.88
N THR A 59 -17.39 0.03 3.65
CA THR A 59 -16.69 -0.38 2.43
C THR A 59 -16.42 0.84 1.57
N VAL A 60 -15.14 1.09 1.31
CA VAL A 60 -14.67 2.20 0.49
C VAL A 60 -14.29 1.66 -0.89
N ILE A 61 -14.82 2.28 -1.95
CA ILE A 61 -14.49 1.94 -3.34
C ILE A 61 -13.86 3.16 -4.00
N ILE A 62 -12.60 3.02 -4.38
CA ILE A 62 -11.78 4.11 -4.92
C ILE A 62 -11.58 3.90 -6.42
N LYS A 63 -11.82 4.94 -7.23
CA LYS A 63 -11.46 4.93 -8.65
C LYS A 63 -9.96 5.18 -8.79
N ALA A 64 -9.22 4.22 -9.35
CA ALA A 64 -7.76 4.31 -9.50
C ALA A 64 -7.33 5.55 -10.29
N SER A 65 -8.10 5.97 -11.30
CA SER A 65 -7.83 7.16 -12.12
C SER A 65 -7.78 8.48 -11.33
N ASN A 66 -8.29 8.50 -10.10
CA ASN A 66 -8.31 9.70 -9.26
C ASN A 66 -7.13 9.74 -8.27
N VAL A 67 -6.31 8.69 -8.21
CA VAL A 67 -5.16 8.57 -7.31
C VAL A 67 -3.88 8.90 -8.08
N LEU A 68 -3.11 9.85 -7.56
CA LEU A 68 -1.84 10.31 -8.12
C LEU A 68 -0.64 9.49 -7.63
N LYS A 69 -0.67 9.09 -6.35
CA LYS A 69 0.44 8.39 -5.70
C LYS A 69 -0.09 7.49 -4.59
N ILE A 70 0.58 6.36 -4.38
CA ILE A 70 0.35 5.45 -3.27
C ILE A 70 1.64 5.38 -2.43
N GLU A 71 1.50 5.46 -1.11
CA GLU A 71 2.58 5.21 -0.17
C GLU A 71 2.20 4.04 0.74
N ILE A 72 3.11 3.10 0.95
CA ILE A 72 2.87 1.91 1.79
C ILE A 72 3.96 1.83 2.86
N LYS A 73 3.55 1.57 4.11
CA LYS A 73 4.43 1.43 5.27
C LYS A 73 4.01 0.21 6.12
N PRO A 74 4.92 -0.70 6.52
CA PRO A 74 6.34 -0.73 6.16
C PRO A 74 6.54 -1.03 4.65
N PRO A 75 7.77 -0.85 4.11
CA PRO A 75 8.07 -1.20 2.72
C PRO A 75 7.73 -2.66 2.43
N ILE A 76 7.12 -2.92 1.27
CA ILE A 76 6.85 -4.29 0.82
C ILE A 76 8.16 -4.85 0.25
N GLU A 77 8.92 -5.55 1.08
CA GLU A 77 10.22 -6.11 0.69
C GLU A 77 10.12 -7.09 -0.49
N THR A 78 8.97 -7.73 -0.63
CA THR A 78 8.71 -8.75 -1.65
C THR A 78 8.49 -8.17 -3.05
N LEU A 79 8.33 -6.85 -3.18
CA LEU A 79 8.08 -6.20 -4.46
C LEU A 79 9.38 -6.12 -5.27
N HIS A 80 9.62 -7.16 -6.08
CA HIS A 80 10.73 -7.25 -7.02
C HIS A 80 10.24 -7.28 -8.49
N GLY A 81 11.09 -6.80 -9.40
CA GLY A 81 10.88 -6.87 -10.85
C GLY A 81 11.39 -5.63 -11.59
N ASP A 82 11.19 -5.61 -12.90
CA ASP A 82 11.57 -4.49 -13.75
C ASP A 82 10.85 -3.20 -13.32
N GLY A 83 11.59 -2.09 -13.28
CA GLY A 83 11.07 -0.78 -12.87
C GLY A 83 11.05 -0.52 -11.36
N VAL A 84 11.55 -1.43 -10.53
CA VAL A 84 11.70 -1.21 -9.07
C VAL A 84 13.13 -0.83 -8.72
N PHE A 85 13.31 0.35 -8.11
CA PHE A 85 14.58 0.74 -7.50
C PHE A 85 14.59 0.32 -6.03
N HIS A 86 15.48 -0.61 -5.68
CA HIS A 86 15.71 -1.00 -4.30
C HIS A 86 16.55 0.07 -3.57
N ASN A 87 16.26 0.30 -2.29
CA ASN A 87 16.99 1.23 -1.42
C ASN A 87 16.97 2.70 -1.90
N ALA A 88 15.91 3.14 -2.56
CA ALA A 88 15.73 4.55 -2.91
C ALA A 88 15.55 5.41 -1.65
N GLU A 89 16.31 6.50 -1.55
CA GLU A 89 16.19 7.46 -0.46
C GLU A 89 15.30 8.64 -0.87
N ARG A 90 14.33 9.00 -0.01
CA ARG A 90 13.53 10.19 -0.22
C ARG A 90 14.32 11.41 0.24
N VAL A 91 14.83 12.17 -0.72
CA VAL A 91 15.45 13.47 -0.47
C VAL A 91 14.40 14.57 -0.64
N THR A 92 13.97 15.16 0.47
CA THR A 92 13.13 16.37 0.46
C THR A 92 14.03 17.60 0.55
N ALA A 93 13.86 18.58 -0.36
CA ALA A 93 14.46 19.89 -0.18
C ALA A 93 13.93 20.51 1.13
N LEU A 94 14.84 21.06 1.95
CA LEU A 94 14.48 21.73 3.19
C LEU A 94 13.73 23.03 2.85
N THR A 95 12.40 22.97 2.76
CA THR A 95 11.57 24.18 2.61
C THR A 95 11.60 24.91 3.94
N ARG A 96 12.42 25.97 4.01
CA ARG A 96 12.30 26.97 5.08
C ARG A 96 10.97 27.68 4.88
N SER A 97 9.96 27.29 5.65
CA SER A 97 8.72 28.06 5.81
C SER A 97 9.09 29.49 6.19
N ARG A 98 8.55 30.46 5.46
CA ARG A 98 8.73 31.89 5.74
C ARG A 98 7.47 32.43 6.40
#